data_AF-A0A8C0XZR4-F1
#
_entry.id   AF-A0A8C0XZR4-F1
#
_cell.length_a   1.000
_cell.length_b   1.000
_cell.length_c   1.000
_cell.angle_alpha   90.00
_cell.angle_beta   90.00
_cell.angle_gamma   90.00
#
_symmetry.space_group_name_H-M   'P 1'
#
loop_
_entity.id
_entity.type
_entity.pdbx_description
1 polymer ?
#
loop_
_entity_poly.entity_id
_entity_poly.type
_entity_poly.pdbx_seq_one_letter_code
_entity_poly.pdbx_strand_id
1 'polypeptide(L)'
;MRLSRSLSITSLSGLPLWEEESLDMQDLLLFEVSWEVTNKVGGIYTVIQTKAKITVDEWGENYIMMGPYYEHNFKTQVEKCEPPNQAIKAAMDSLINNGCQVHFGRWLIEGSPYVILFDIGAAAWNLDRWKGDLWNACSIGLPYHDREANDSLVFGSLVAWFFKELTDQLQDKPNVIAHFHEWQAGTGLVLSRSRKIPLATVFTTHATLLGRYLCAGNADFYNNLDKVRIALPLKFSAMHEFQNLHSMNKAKIQEFVRGHFYGHLDFNLEKTLFFFIAGRYEFSNKGADLFLESLSRLNYLLRVQKSDVTVVVFFIMPAKTNNFNVESLKGQAVRKQLWDTAQSVKEKFGKRLYESLLRGEIPDMSKILDRDDFTIMKRAIYATQRHSFPPVTTHNMLDDSTDPILSNIRRIGLFNGRNDRVKIVFHPEFLSSTSPLLPMDYEEFVRGCHLGVFPSYYEPWGYTPGECTVMGIPSVTTNLSGFGCFMEEHVSDPSEYGIYIVDRRFRSADESCNQLTQFMFSFCQQSRRQRIIQRNRTERLSDLLDWRYLGRFYMHARHLALSRSFPGKFKMDHLNLAPVSLSHSLRCTLMHSHFPRSLTMRT
;
A
#
# COMPACT_ATOMS: atom_id res chain seq x y z
N MET A 1 13.97 -37.99 -10.92
CA MET A 1 13.69 -36.57 -10.63
C MET A 1 12.64 -36.08 -11.62
N ARG A 2 11.37 -35.99 -11.19
CA ARG A 2 10.28 -35.41 -12.00
C ARG A 2 9.98 -34.03 -11.43
N LEU A 3 10.01 -33.03 -12.32
CA LEU A 3 9.66 -31.64 -12.06
C LEU A 3 8.29 -31.56 -11.37
N SER A 4 8.26 -30.92 -10.20
CA SER A 4 7.04 -30.61 -9.47
C SER A 4 6.21 -29.61 -10.27
N ARG A 5 5.00 -30.04 -10.64
CA ARG A 5 3.95 -29.22 -11.25
C ARG A 5 3.74 -27.93 -10.45
N SER A 6 3.65 -26.79 -11.14
CA SER A 6 3.04 -25.59 -10.58
C SER A 6 1.61 -25.93 -10.15
N LEU A 7 1.26 -25.55 -8.92
CA LEU A 7 -0.09 -25.68 -8.42
C LEU A 7 -0.99 -24.74 -9.22
N SER A 8 -2.02 -25.30 -9.84
CA SER A 8 -3.00 -24.55 -10.63
C SER A 8 -3.93 -23.73 -9.74
N ILE A 9 -4.37 -22.58 -10.27
CA ILE A 9 -5.43 -21.67 -9.77
C ILE A 9 -6.71 -22.39 -9.31
N THR A 10 -6.90 -23.66 -9.67
CA THR A 10 -8.06 -24.50 -9.30
C THR A 10 -8.17 -24.84 -7.81
N SER A 11 -7.21 -24.48 -6.96
CA SER A 11 -7.30 -24.72 -5.51
C SER A 11 -8.10 -23.66 -4.73
N LEU A 12 -8.45 -22.53 -5.36
CA LEU A 12 -9.40 -21.54 -4.86
C LEU A 12 -10.74 -21.74 -5.57
N SER A 13 -11.56 -22.67 -5.04
CA SER A 13 -12.92 -22.91 -5.54
C SER A 13 -13.77 -21.65 -5.39
N GLY A 14 -14.18 -21.02 -6.50
CA GLY A 14 -15.15 -19.92 -6.49
C GLY A 14 -14.80 -18.67 -7.30
N LEU A 15 -13.60 -18.57 -7.87
CA LEU A 15 -13.29 -17.43 -8.75
C LEU A 15 -14.05 -17.58 -10.07
N PRO A 16 -14.76 -16.53 -10.53
CA PRO A 16 -15.47 -16.60 -11.80
C PRO A 16 -14.48 -16.91 -12.93
N LEU A 17 -14.72 -18.00 -13.65
CA LEU A 17 -14.04 -18.31 -14.88
C LEU A 17 -14.52 -17.30 -15.93
N TRP A 18 -13.71 -16.27 -16.18
CA TRP A 18 -13.95 -15.38 -17.30
C TRP A 18 -13.49 -16.13 -18.54
N GLU A 19 -14.40 -16.45 -19.45
CA GLU A 19 -14.01 -16.86 -20.79
C GLU A 19 -13.28 -15.68 -21.43
N GLU A 20 -12.00 -15.85 -21.74
CA GLU A 20 -11.19 -14.82 -22.39
C GLU A 20 -11.67 -14.66 -23.83
N GLU A 21 -12.61 -13.73 -24.08
CA GLU A 21 -12.77 -13.19 -25.42
C GLU A 21 -11.50 -12.41 -25.76
N SER A 22 -10.64 -13.01 -26.58
CA SER A 22 -9.37 -12.41 -26.99
C SER A 22 -9.62 -11.23 -27.94
N LEU A 23 -9.32 -10.01 -27.49
CA LEU A 23 -9.21 -8.86 -28.38
C LEU A 23 -8.01 -9.07 -29.33
N ASP A 24 -8.19 -8.80 -30.62
CA ASP A 24 -7.08 -8.74 -31.55
C ASP A 24 -6.28 -7.46 -31.34
N MET A 25 -5.18 -7.58 -30.58
CA MET A 25 -4.35 -6.44 -30.21
C MET A 25 -3.60 -5.83 -31.39
N GLN A 26 -3.45 -6.56 -32.52
CA GLN A 26 -2.72 -6.05 -33.68
C GLN A 26 -3.39 -4.82 -34.30
N ASP A 27 -4.73 -4.76 -34.20
CA ASP A 27 -5.57 -3.70 -34.73
C ASP A 27 -5.91 -2.59 -33.70
N LEU A 28 -5.22 -2.58 -32.56
CA LEU A 28 -5.48 -1.66 -31.45
C LEU A 28 -4.20 -0.93 -31.00
N LEU A 29 -4.34 0.33 -30.61
CA LEU A 29 -3.32 1.08 -29.88
C LEU A 29 -3.84 1.45 -28.50
N LEU A 30 -3.07 1.15 -27.46
CA LEU A 30 -3.39 1.48 -26.07
C LEU A 30 -2.47 2.57 -25.56
N PHE A 31 -3.06 3.69 -25.18
CA PHE A 31 -2.41 4.80 -24.52
C PHE A 31 -2.86 4.90 -23.07
N GLU A 32 -1.94 4.74 -22.12
CA GLU A 32 -2.22 4.88 -20.69
C GLU A 32 -1.64 6.19 -20.16
N VAL A 33 -2.51 7.12 -19.82
CA VAL A 33 -2.20 8.52 -19.52
C VAL A 33 -2.26 8.73 -18.01
N SER A 34 -1.15 9.18 -17.41
CA SER A 34 -1.09 9.51 -15.99
C SER A 34 -0.06 10.60 -15.71
N TRP A 35 -0.36 11.45 -14.73
CA TRP A 35 0.59 12.44 -14.22
C TRP A 35 1.86 11.80 -13.63
N GLU A 36 1.74 10.56 -13.16
CA GLU A 36 2.81 9.83 -12.48
C GLU A 36 3.66 8.94 -13.42
N VAL A 37 3.44 8.97 -14.74
CA VAL A 37 4.33 8.28 -15.71
C VAL A 37 5.73 8.90 -15.61
N THR A 38 6.75 8.10 -15.25
CA THR A 38 8.12 8.55 -14.97
C THR A 38 8.27 9.57 -13.83
N ASN A 39 7.22 9.84 -13.05
CA ASN A 39 7.20 10.86 -12.01
C ASN A 39 6.57 10.33 -10.72
N LYS A 40 7.40 9.93 -9.74
CA LYS A 40 6.92 9.32 -8.49
C LYS A 40 6.38 10.39 -7.55
N VAL A 41 5.06 10.57 -7.54
CA VAL A 41 4.35 11.47 -6.61
C VAL A 41 3.66 10.69 -5.51
N GLY A 42 3.07 9.53 -5.83
CA GLY A 42 2.27 8.76 -4.90
C GLY A 42 2.02 7.32 -5.33
N GLY A 43 0.81 6.84 -5.03
CA GLY A 43 0.41 5.45 -5.26
C GLY A 43 0.25 5.10 -6.74
N ILE A 44 -0.08 6.07 -7.60
CA ILE A 44 -0.41 5.79 -9.00
C ILE A 44 0.84 5.40 -9.78
N TYR A 45 1.99 6.06 -9.53
CA TYR A 45 3.30 5.65 -10.06
C TYR A 45 3.50 4.15 -9.83
N THR A 46 3.24 3.75 -8.60
CA THR A 46 3.42 2.39 -8.11
C THR A 46 2.48 1.48 -8.93
N VAL A 47 1.18 1.79 -9.02
CA VAL A 47 0.18 1.02 -9.80
C VAL A 47 0.62 0.78 -11.24
N ILE A 48 0.87 1.87 -11.98
CA ILE A 48 1.14 1.80 -13.41
C ILE A 48 2.51 1.16 -13.71
N GLN A 49 3.50 1.36 -12.83
CA GLN A 49 4.82 0.76 -12.96
C GLN A 49 4.78 -0.77 -12.91
N THR A 50 4.14 -1.39 -11.91
CA THR A 50 4.16 -2.88 -11.84
C THR A 50 3.18 -3.53 -12.78
N LYS A 51 2.11 -2.82 -13.16
CA LYS A 51 1.17 -3.30 -14.17
C LYS A 51 1.79 -3.27 -15.57
N ALA A 52 2.82 -2.44 -15.79
CA ALA A 52 3.46 -2.28 -17.09
C ALA A 52 3.91 -3.61 -17.68
N LYS A 53 4.57 -4.47 -16.89
CA LYS A 53 5.03 -5.78 -17.37
C LYS A 53 3.91 -6.62 -17.98
N ILE A 54 2.84 -6.89 -17.22
CA ILE A 54 1.75 -7.73 -17.73
C ILE A 54 1.08 -7.09 -18.95
N THR A 55 0.98 -5.76 -18.96
CA THR A 55 0.36 -5.03 -20.09
C THR A 55 1.25 -5.11 -21.33
N VAL A 56 2.58 -5.02 -21.20
CA VAL A 56 3.51 -5.20 -22.32
C VAL A 56 3.52 -6.65 -22.80
N ASP A 57 3.50 -7.62 -21.90
CA ASP A 57 3.43 -9.04 -22.26
C ASP A 57 2.15 -9.34 -23.09
N GLU A 58 1.05 -8.61 -22.84
CA GLU A 58 -0.23 -8.71 -23.58
C GLU A 58 -0.29 -7.86 -24.87
N TRP A 59 0.17 -6.60 -24.83
CA TRP A 59 -0.04 -5.60 -25.90
C TRP A 59 1.20 -5.35 -26.76
N GLY A 60 2.38 -5.77 -26.32
CA GLY A 60 3.64 -5.55 -27.01
C GLY A 60 3.92 -4.08 -27.30
N GLU A 61 4.28 -3.78 -28.55
CA GLU A 61 4.63 -2.43 -29.01
C GLU A 61 3.42 -1.49 -29.15
N ASN A 62 2.19 -2.03 -29.09
CA ASN A 62 0.96 -1.25 -29.18
C ASN A 62 0.57 -0.58 -27.85
N TYR A 63 1.35 -0.80 -26.79
CA TYR A 63 1.17 -0.15 -25.49
C TYR A 63 2.15 1.00 -25.30
N ILE A 64 1.61 2.20 -25.10
CA ILE A 64 2.35 3.44 -24.88
C ILE A 64 1.81 4.14 -23.64
N MET A 65 2.70 4.60 -22.77
CA MET A 65 2.32 5.41 -21.61
C MET A 65 2.58 6.89 -21.89
N MET A 66 1.74 7.78 -21.35
CA MET A 66 1.85 9.23 -21.59
C MET A 66 1.91 10.00 -20.28
N GLY A 67 2.84 10.94 -20.17
CA GLY A 67 3.05 11.74 -18.95
C GLY A 67 3.70 13.11 -19.18
N PRO A 68 3.80 13.94 -18.14
CA PRO A 68 4.59 15.16 -18.17
C PRO A 68 6.10 14.86 -18.22
N TYR A 69 6.85 15.68 -18.96
CA TYR A 69 8.30 15.60 -19.04
C TYR A 69 8.97 16.32 -17.87
N TYR A 70 9.93 15.64 -17.25
CA TYR A 70 10.86 16.22 -16.28
C TYR A 70 12.29 15.81 -16.66
N GLU A 71 13.16 16.78 -16.90
CA GLU A 71 14.50 16.54 -17.44
C GLU A 71 15.33 15.55 -16.61
N HIS A 72 15.32 15.71 -15.27
CA HIS A 72 16.04 14.81 -14.38
C HIS A 72 15.52 13.37 -14.46
N ASN A 73 14.20 13.20 -14.45
CA ASN A 73 13.57 11.88 -14.50
C ASN A 73 13.79 11.21 -15.85
N PHE A 74 13.72 11.97 -16.95
CA PHE A 74 13.99 11.46 -18.29
C PHE A 74 15.41 10.90 -18.40
N LYS A 75 16.42 11.67 -17.97
CA LYS A 75 17.83 11.25 -18.04
C LYS A 75 18.15 10.02 -17.19
N THR A 76 17.40 9.80 -16.11
CA THR A 76 17.68 8.72 -15.14
C THR A 76 16.82 7.48 -15.34
N GLN A 77 15.61 7.63 -15.88
CA GLN A 77 14.61 6.57 -15.97
C GLN A 77 14.19 6.22 -17.40
N VAL A 78 14.63 6.96 -18.42
CA VAL A 78 14.17 6.73 -19.80
C VAL A 78 15.32 6.55 -20.77
N GLU A 79 15.27 5.47 -21.54
CA GLU A 79 16.13 5.27 -22.69
C GLU A 79 15.50 5.95 -23.91
N LYS A 80 16.13 7.00 -24.43
CA LYS A 80 15.65 7.72 -25.62
C LYS A 80 15.73 6.81 -26.84
N CYS A 81 14.64 6.72 -27.59
CA CYS A 81 14.57 6.04 -28.88
C CYS A 81 13.61 6.76 -29.83
N GLU A 82 13.53 6.30 -31.09
CA GLU A 82 12.56 6.80 -32.06
C GLU A 82 11.27 5.99 -32.01
N PRO A 83 10.09 6.60 -32.25
CA PRO A 83 8.83 5.86 -32.32
C PRO A 83 8.85 4.85 -33.49
N PRO A 84 8.57 3.55 -33.25
CA PRO A 84 8.52 2.56 -34.33
C PRO A 84 7.32 2.79 -35.26
N ASN A 85 6.21 3.31 -34.72
CA ASN A 85 5.01 3.61 -35.49
C ASN A 85 5.11 4.99 -36.16
N GLN A 86 5.02 5.03 -37.49
CA GLN A 86 5.12 6.26 -38.27
C GLN A 86 4.01 7.28 -37.98
N ALA A 87 2.79 6.83 -37.68
CA ALA A 87 1.68 7.72 -37.34
C ALA A 87 1.92 8.41 -35.99
N ILE A 88 2.50 7.69 -35.02
CA ILE A 88 2.92 8.28 -33.73
C ILE A 88 4.02 9.32 -33.96
N LYS A 89 5.02 9.00 -34.78
CA LYS A 89 6.09 9.94 -35.13
C LYS A 89 5.55 11.20 -35.80
N ALA A 90 4.70 11.06 -36.81
CA ALA A 90 4.09 12.19 -37.51
C ALA A 90 3.23 13.07 -36.58
N ALA A 91 2.48 12.46 -35.65
CA ALA A 91 1.72 13.21 -34.65
C ALA A 91 2.65 13.99 -33.69
N MET A 92 3.76 13.39 -33.25
CA MET A 92 4.76 14.09 -32.44
C MET A 92 5.41 15.24 -33.20
N ASP A 93 5.81 15.03 -34.45
CA ASP A 93 6.43 16.04 -35.29
C ASP A 93 5.49 17.22 -35.53
N SER A 94 4.18 16.97 -35.69
CA SER A 94 3.16 18.03 -35.79
C SER A 94 3.15 18.95 -34.55
N LEU A 95 3.19 18.37 -33.34
CA LEU A 95 3.26 19.16 -32.10
C LEU A 95 4.58 19.95 -32.01
N ILE A 96 5.71 19.32 -32.36
CA ILE A 96 7.04 19.94 -32.31
C ILE A 96 7.14 21.11 -33.28
N ASN A 97 6.64 20.95 -34.51
CA ASN A 97 6.61 22.01 -35.52
C ASN A 97 5.73 23.20 -35.12
N ASN A 98 4.78 23.01 -34.19
CA ASN A 98 3.96 24.06 -33.62
C ASN A 98 4.50 24.60 -32.28
N GLY A 99 5.78 24.38 -31.99
CA GLY A 99 6.48 24.99 -30.84
C GLY A 99 6.32 24.28 -29.51
N CYS A 100 5.79 23.05 -29.50
CA CYS A 100 5.79 22.20 -28.29
C CYS A 100 7.08 21.36 -28.23
N GLN A 101 7.38 20.79 -27.06
CA GLN A 101 8.44 19.78 -26.93
C GLN A 101 7.85 18.46 -26.45
N VAL A 102 8.12 17.40 -27.21
CA VAL A 102 7.61 16.05 -26.95
C VAL A 102 8.76 15.06 -27.08
N HIS A 103 8.89 14.17 -26.11
CA HIS A 103 9.98 13.22 -26.01
C HIS A 103 9.46 11.79 -26.07
N PHE A 104 10.16 10.92 -26.81
CA PHE A 104 9.86 9.49 -26.89
C PHE A 104 11.00 8.66 -26.28
N GLY A 105 10.65 7.53 -25.68
CA GLY A 105 11.64 6.59 -25.16
C GLY A 105 11.02 5.32 -24.59
N ARG A 106 11.84 4.51 -23.94
CA ARG A 106 11.43 3.36 -23.13
C ARG A 106 11.67 3.63 -21.66
N TRP A 107 10.66 3.37 -20.83
CA TRP A 107 10.81 3.49 -19.39
C TRP A 107 11.64 2.32 -18.84
N LEU A 108 12.73 2.62 -18.12
CA LEU A 108 13.65 1.67 -17.52
C LEU A 108 13.06 0.97 -16.28
N ILE A 109 11.97 0.23 -16.51
CA ILE A 109 11.28 -0.61 -15.53
C ILE A 109 11.02 -2.00 -16.12
N GLU A 110 10.54 -2.93 -15.30
CA GLU A 110 10.16 -4.25 -15.77
C GLU A 110 9.09 -4.17 -16.87
N GLY A 111 9.33 -4.84 -18.01
CA GLY A 111 8.50 -4.75 -19.22
C GLY A 111 8.97 -3.71 -20.24
N SER A 112 9.75 -2.69 -19.85
CA SER A 112 10.30 -1.67 -20.75
C SER A 112 9.26 -1.02 -21.71
N PRO A 113 8.13 -0.48 -21.20
CA PRO A 113 7.08 0.08 -22.03
C PRO A 113 7.54 1.36 -22.73
N TYR A 114 6.96 1.66 -23.90
CA TYR A 114 7.14 2.94 -24.57
C TYR A 114 6.49 4.09 -23.79
N VAL A 115 7.12 5.25 -23.82
CA VAL A 115 6.63 6.48 -23.19
C VAL A 115 6.65 7.67 -24.15
N ILE A 116 5.61 8.49 -24.10
CA ILE A 116 5.55 9.83 -24.70
C ILE A 116 5.46 10.85 -23.57
N LEU A 117 6.41 11.77 -23.49
CA LEU A 117 6.51 12.75 -22.42
C LEU A 117 6.40 14.17 -22.97
N PHE A 118 5.52 14.97 -22.38
CA PHE A 118 5.18 16.32 -22.84
C PHE A 118 5.81 17.39 -21.95
N ASP A 119 6.59 18.29 -22.52
CA ASP A 119 7.08 19.46 -21.79
C ASP A 119 5.97 20.50 -21.63
N ILE A 120 5.36 20.49 -20.46
CA ILE A 120 4.30 21.43 -20.07
C ILE A 120 4.82 22.87 -19.97
N GLY A 121 6.10 23.06 -19.62
CA GLY A 121 6.72 24.38 -19.51
C GLY A 121 6.88 25.03 -20.87
N ALA A 122 7.34 24.26 -21.86
CA ALA A 122 7.46 24.71 -23.24
C ALA A 122 6.11 25.08 -23.88
N ALA A 123 5.00 24.54 -23.38
CA ALA A 123 3.65 24.76 -23.90
C ALA A 123 2.82 25.77 -23.09
N ALA A 124 3.36 26.32 -22.00
CA ALA A 124 2.62 27.18 -21.07
C ALA A 124 2.09 28.48 -21.71
N TRP A 125 2.71 28.93 -22.81
CA TRP A 125 2.28 30.11 -23.56
C TRP A 125 0.84 30.03 -24.09
N ASN A 126 0.29 28.83 -24.24
CA ASN A 126 -1.07 28.60 -24.78
C ASN A 126 -2.13 28.39 -23.69
N LEU A 127 -1.77 28.55 -22.41
CA LEU A 127 -2.64 28.26 -21.27
C LEU A 127 -3.97 29.02 -21.30
N ASP A 128 -3.96 30.32 -21.59
CA ASP A 128 -5.18 31.13 -21.57
C ASP A 128 -6.19 30.70 -22.63
N ARG A 129 -5.71 30.31 -23.83
CA ARG A 129 -6.55 29.73 -24.87
C ARG A 129 -7.18 28.43 -24.38
N TRP A 130 -6.38 27.54 -23.79
CA TRP A 130 -6.89 26.25 -23.29
C TRP A 130 -7.85 26.39 -22.11
N LYS A 131 -7.73 27.43 -21.29
CA LYS A 131 -8.75 27.77 -20.28
C LYS A 131 -10.09 28.10 -20.95
N GLY A 132 -10.04 28.87 -22.04
CA GLY A 132 -11.22 29.15 -22.87
C GLY A 132 -11.81 27.87 -23.46
N ASP A 133 -10.98 26.99 -24.03
CA ASP A 133 -11.42 25.70 -24.57
C ASP A 133 -12.08 24.82 -23.50
N LEU A 134 -11.51 24.72 -22.31
CA LEU A 134 -12.07 23.95 -21.20
C LEU A 134 -13.41 24.53 -20.74
N TRP A 135 -13.50 25.86 -20.59
CA TRP A 135 -14.74 26.53 -20.23
C TRP A 135 -15.85 26.28 -21.26
N ASN A 136 -15.50 26.34 -22.55
CA ASN A 136 -16.45 26.05 -23.62
C ASN A 136 -16.87 24.58 -23.66
N ALA A 137 -15.97 23.67 -23.29
CA ALA A 137 -16.24 22.22 -23.27
C ALA A 137 -17.14 21.78 -22.11
N CYS A 138 -16.93 22.32 -20.90
CA CYS A 138 -17.58 21.82 -19.70
C CYS A 138 -17.91 22.87 -18.61
N SER A 139 -17.70 24.16 -18.90
CA SER A 139 -17.97 25.27 -17.97
C SER A 139 -17.21 25.18 -16.65
N ILE A 140 -16.01 24.59 -16.66
CA ILE A 140 -15.09 24.54 -15.52
C ILE A 140 -14.03 25.64 -15.68
N GLY A 141 -13.97 26.55 -14.71
CA GLY A 141 -12.94 27.59 -14.63
C GLY A 141 -11.76 27.18 -13.76
N LEU A 142 -10.56 27.64 -14.11
CA LEU A 142 -9.33 27.37 -13.34
C LEU A 142 -8.75 28.67 -12.74
N PRO A 143 -8.58 28.74 -11.40
CA PRO A 143 -7.94 29.87 -10.76
C PRO A 143 -6.51 30.09 -11.27
N TYR A 144 -6.10 31.35 -11.41
CA TYR A 144 -4.76 31.69 -11.89
C TYR A 144 -3.63 31.23 -10.95
N HIS A 145 -3.86 31.27 -9.64
CA HIS A 145 -2.87 30.90 -8.63
C HIS A 145 -2.74 29.39 -8.41
N ASP A 146 -3.68 28.59 -8.92
CA ASP A 146 -3.64 27.14 -8.78
C ASP A 146 -2.73 26.52 -9.84
N ARG A 147 -1.44 26.42 -9.52
CA ARG A 147 -0.45 25.89 -10.44
C ARG A 147 -0.74 24.44 -10.85
N GLU A 148 -1.18 23.58 -9.93
CA GLU A 148 -1.42 22.16 -10.21
C GLU A 148 -2.56 22.00 -11.24
N ALA A 149 -3.66 22.73 -11.05
CA ALA A 149 -4.77 22.70 -12.00
C ALA A 149 -4.39 23.27 -13.37
N ASN A 150 -3.60 24.36 -13.41
CA ASN A 150 -3.11 24.94 -14.65
C ASN A 150 -2.16 24.00 -15.41
N ASP A 151 -1.19 23.39 -14.71
CA ASP A 151 -0.24 22.45 -15.28
C ASP A 151 -0.97 21.18 -15.80
N SER A 152 -1.99 20.71 -15.07
CA SER A 152 -2.88 19.62 -15.51
C SER A 152 -3.64 19.96 -16.79
N LEU A 153 -4.13 21.19 -16.95
CA LEU A 153 -4.80 21.61 -18.17
C LEU A 153 -3.84 21.66 -19.36
N VAL A 154 -2.62 22.18 -19.19
CA VAL A 154 -1.60 22.17 -20.24
C VAL A 154 -1.30 20.75 -20.68
N PHE A 155 -1.04 19.86 -19.73
CA PHE A 155 -0.79 18.45 -20.00
C PHE A 155 -1.94 17.79 -20.76
N GLY A 156 -3.18 17.91 -20.25
CA GLY A 156 -4.34 17.32 -20.91
C GLY A 156 -4.60 17.90 -22.31
N SER A 157 -4.34 19.18 -22.52
CA SER A 157 -4.49 19.83 -23.82
C SER A 157 -3.49 19.32 -24.85
N LEU A 158 -2.23 19.10 -24.44
CA LEU A 158 -1.20 18.48 -25.29
C LEU A 158 -1.55 17.03 -25.62
N VAL A 159 -2.03 16.25 -24.65
CA VAL A 159 -2.50 14.87 -24.87
C VAL A 159 -3.67 14.83 -25.86
N ALA A 160 -4.67 15.70 -25.68
CA ALA A 160 -5.81 15.78 -26.60
C ALA A 160 -5.42 16.25 -28.00
N TRP A 161 -4.43 17.16 -28.11
CA TRP A 161 -3.87 17.58 -29.40
C TRP A 161 -3.14 16.42 -30.08
N PHE A 162 -2.24 15.74 -29.37
CA PHE A 162 -1.56 14.55 -29.89
C PHE A 162 -2.54 13.50 -30.40
N PHE A 163 -3.60 13.19 -29.64
CA PHE A 163 -4.60 12.24 -30.10
C PHE A 163 -5.32 12.68 -31.38
N LYS A 164 -5.59 13.98 -31.54
CA LYS A 164 -6.21 14.49 -32.76
C LYS A 164 -5.30 14.25 -33.96
N GLU A 165 -4.03 14.66 -33.85
CA GLU A 165 -3.03 14.46 -34.91
C GLU A 165 -2.85 12.98 -35.22
N LEU A 166 -2.76 12.13 -34.20
CA LEU A 166 -2.63 10.68 -34.36
C LEU A 166 -3.83 10.09 -35.12
N THR A 167 -5.05 10.38 -34.69
CA THR A 167 -6.24 9.80 -35.34
C THR A 167 -6.41 10.26 -36.78
N ASP A 168 -5.96 11.47 -37.13
CA ASP A 168 -5.98 11.96 -38.51
C ASP A 168 -5.02 11.19 -39.41
N GLN A 169 -3.91 10.68 -38.87
CA GLN A 169 -2.97 9.81 -39.58
C GLN A 169 -3.47 8.36 -39.70
N LEU A 170 -4.33 7.91 -38.78
CA LEU A 170 -4.72 6.50 -38.63
C LEU A 170 -5.92 6.05 -39.50
N GLN A 171 -6.51 6.91 -40.32
CA GLN A 171 -7.69 6.58 -41.14
C GLN A 171 -8.75 5.75 -40.35
N ASP A 172 -8.95 4.47 -40.68
CA ASP A 172 -9.93 3.56 -40.06
C ASP A 172 -9.33 2.49 -39.10
N LYS A 173 -7.99 2.33 -39.07
CA LYS A 173 -7.27 1.33 -38.26
C LYS A 173 -5.81 1.76 -38.00
N PRO A 174 -5.20 1.35 -36.88
CA PRO A 174 -5.80 0.72 -35.69
C PRO A 174 -6.77 1.62 -34.92
N ASN A 175 -7.69 1.03 -34.15
CA ASN A 175 -8.53 1.82 -33.23
C ASN A 175 -7.73 2.19 -31.98
N VAL A 176 -7.97 3.39 -31.46
CA VAL A 176 -7.21 3.94 -30.32
C VAL A 176 -8.01 3.82 -29.03
N ILE A 177 -7.35 3.38 -27.95
CA ILE A 177 -7.86 3.38 -26.58
C ILE A 177 -6.99 4.34 -25.75
N ALA A 178 -7.62 5.29 -25.08
CA ALA A 178 -6.97 6.18 -24.13
C ALA A 178 -7.51 5.93 -22.72
N HIS A 179 -6.66 5.45 -21.82
CA HIS A 179 -6.97 5.16 -20.42
C HIS A 179 -6.34 6.22 -19.52
N PHE A 180 -7.16 7.08 -18.93
CA PHE A 180 -6.73 8.19 -18.09
C PHE A 180 -6.80 7.84 -16.60
N HIS A 181 -5.73 8.14 -15.87
CA HIS A 181 -5.65 7.97 -14.42
C HIS A 181 -5.70 9.31 -13.69
N GLU A 182 -6.65 9.40 -12.77
CA GLU A 182 -6.88 10.58 -11.92
C GLU A 182 -7.23 11.90 -12.61
N TRP A 183 -7.70 12.85 -11.81
CA TRP A 183 -8.16 14.15 -12.28
C TRP A 183 -7.05 14.96 -12.99
N GLN A 184 -5.78 14.77 -12.61
CA GLN A 184 -4.66 15.47 -13.27
C GLN A 184 -4.50 15.13 -14.76
N ALA A 185 -4.94 13.93 -15.18
CA ALA A 185 -5.01 13.56 -16.60
C ALA A 185 -6.41 13.77 -17.21
N GLY A 186 -7.42 14.08 -16.38
CA GLY A 186 -8.83 14.12 -16.77
C GLY A 186 -9.20 15.23 -17.74
N THR A 187 -8.46 16.35 -17.75
CA THR A 187 -8.64 17.44 -18.72
C THR A 187 -8.44 16.95 -20.17
N GLY A 188 -7.48 16.05 -20.39
CA GLY A 188 -7.27 15.42 -21.70
C GLY A 188 -8.47 14.60 -22.15
N LEU A 189 -9.07 13.81 -21.25
CA LEU A 189 -10.29 13.06 -21.53
C LEU A 189 -11.45 13.99 -21.93
N VAL A 190 -11.69 15.04 -21.15
CA VAL A 190 -12.77 16.01 -21.40
C VAL A 190 -12.59 16.65 -22.78
N LEU A 191 -11.39 17.14 -23.08
CA LEU A 191 -11.10 17.78 -24.36
C LEU A 191 -11.18 16.81 -25.53
N SER A 192 -10.67 15.58 -25.40
CA SER A 192 -10.79 14.55 -26.44
C SER A 192 -12.25 14.22 -26.77
N ARG A 193 -13.11 14.13 -25.74
CA ARG A 193 -14.54 13.88 -25.91
C ARG A 193 -15.29 15.09 -26.49
N SER A 194 -15.00 16.30 -26.00
CA SER A 194 -15.60 17.54 -26.51
C SER A 194 -15.26 17.77 -27.98
N ARG A 195 -14.04 17.42 -28.41
CA ARG A 195 -13.57 17.53 -29.80
C ARG A 195 -13.99 16.35 -30.69
N LYS A 196 -14.74 15.37 -30.15
CA LYS A 196 -15.20 14.16 -30.86
C LYS A 196 -14.07 13.39 -31.56
N ILE A 197 -12.91 13.29 -30.91
CA ILE A 197 -11.78 12.52 -31.42
C ILE A 197 -12.18 11.03 -31.45
N PRO A 198 -11.95 10.28 -32.56
CA PRO A 198 -12.45 8.91 -32.74
C PRO A 198 -11.60 7.89 -31.96
N LEU A 199 -11.73 7.89 -30.64
CA LEU A 199 -11.03 6.95 -29.74
C LEU A 199 -11.93 6.46 -28.60
N ALA A 200 -11.61 5.29 -28.06
CA ALA A 200 -12.24 4.76 -26.85
C ALA A 200 -11.59 5.38 -25.60
N THR A 201 -12.39 5.80 -24.62
CA THR A 201 -11.89 6.45 -23.39
C THR A 201 -12.23 5.64 -22.16
N VAL A 202 -11.25 5.47 -21.26
CA VAL A 202 -11.43 4.90 -19.92
C VAL A 202 -10.93 5.92 -18.89
N PHE A 203 -11.65 6.06 -17.77
CA PHE A 203 -11.21 6.88 -16.65
C PHE A 203 -11.16 6.05 -15.37
N THR A 204 -10.05 6.10 -14.65
CA THR A 204 -9.89 5.44 -13.35
C THR A 204 -9.48 6.47 -12.30
N THR A 205 -10.30 6.60 -11.26
CA THR A 205 -9.97 7.42 -10.08
C THR A 205 -9.37 6.55 -8.97
N HIS A 206 -8.24 7.04 -8.45
CA HIS A 206 -7.38 6.61 -7.35
C HIS A 206 -7.55 7.33 -6.03
N ALA A 207 -8.36 8.39 -5.98
CA ALA A 207 -9.00 9.01 -4.82
C ALA A 207 -10.11 9.97 -5.22
N THR A 208 -11.16 10.00 -4.41
CA THR A 208 -12.10 11.11 -4.46
C THR A 208 -11.50 12.23 -3.63
N LEU A 209 -11.35 13.41 -4.25
CA LEU A 209 -10.87 14.60 -3.54
C LEU A 209 -11.77 14.87 -2.32
N LEU A 210 -13.09 14.90 -2.53
CA LEU A 210 -14.07 15.23 -1.50
C LEU A 210 -14.07 14.23 -0.33
N GLY A 211 -13.99 12.93 -0.61
CA GLY A 211 -13.91 11.90 0.43
C GLY A 211 -12.68 12.06 1.32
N ARG A 212 -11.52 12.40 0.74
CA ARG A 212 -10.28 12.62 1.51
C ARG A 212 -10.40 13.81 2.46
N TYR A 213 -10.96 14.93 1.98
CA TYR A 213 -11.13 16.15 2.79
C TYR A 213 -12.21 15.97 3.88
N LEU A 214 -13.36 15.37 3.55
CA LEU A 214 -14.46 15.20 4.50
C LEU A 214 -14.07 14.23 5.64
N CYS A 215 -13.37 13.13 5.33
CA CYS A 215 -12.93 12.18 6.35
C CYS A 215 -11.84 12.76 7.27
N ALA A 216 -10.92 13.57 6.72
CA ALA A 216 -9.91 14.25 7.53
C ALA A 216 -10.52 15.29 8.48
N GLY A 217 -11.68 15.87 8.12
CA GLY A 217 -12.45 16.80 8.95
C GLY A 217 -13.28 16.16 10.06
N ASN A 218 -13.09 14.85 10.33
CA ASN A 218 -13.84 14.08 11.34
C ASN A 218 -15.37 14.08 11.12
N ALA A 219 -15.82 14.26 9.86
CA ALA A 219 -17.22 14.12 9.51
C ALA A 219 -17.62 12.64 9.43
N ASP A 220 -18.85 12.32 9.83
CA ASP A 220 -19.43 11.00 9.61
C ASP A 220 -19.77 10.82 8.12
N PHE A 221 -18.73 10.50 7.35
CA PHE A 221 -18.77 10.51 5.90
C PHE A 221 -19.64 9.40 5.33
N TYR A 222 -19.41 8.15 5.74
CA TYR A 222 -20.04 6.98 5.13
C TYR A 222 -21.54 6.87 5.41
N ASN A 223 -22.03 7.36 6.56
CA ASN A 223 -23.46 7.41 6.88
C ASN A 223 -24.19 8.59 6.22
N ASN A 224 -23.46 9.48 5.56
CA ASN A 224 -24.01 10.63 4.83
C ASN A 224 -23.62 10.60 3.33
N LEU A 225 -23.24 9.44 2.79
CA LEU A 225 -22.85 9.24 1.38
C LEU A 225 -24.00 9.44 0.39
N ASP A 226 -25.24 9.17 0.80
CA ASP A 226 -26.45 9.53 0.06
C ASP A 226 -26.60 11.05 -0.12
N LYS A 227 -25.84 11.83 0.66
CA LYS A 227 -25.67 13.28 0.47
C LYS A 227 -24.41 13.64 -0.34
N VAL A 228 -23.47 12.70 -0.57
CA VAL A 228 -22.18 12.93 -1.29
C VAL A 228 -21.56 11.60 -1.83
N ARG A 229 -21.24 11.47 -3.13
CA ARG A 229 -20.71 10.23 -3.77
C ARG A 229 -19.17 10.18 -3.94
N ILE A 230 -18.58 8.97 -4.12
CA ILE A 230 -17.48 8.48 -5.05
C ILE A 230 -16.57 7.37 -4.40
N ALA A 231 -15.83 6.55 -5.21
CA ALA A 231 -14.95 5.37 -4.90
C ALA A 231 -13.59 5.28 -5.71
N LEU A 232 -12.82 4.17 -5.61
CA LEU A 232 -11.32 4.01 -5.66
C LEU A 232 -10.69 2.61 -6.13
N PRO A 233 -9.33 2.42 -6.36
CA PRO A 233 -8.64 1.32 -7.10
C PRO A 233 -7.37 0.64 -6.43
N LEU A 234 -6.55 -0.15 -7.18
CA LEU A 234 -5.71 -1.32 -6.76
C LEU A 234 -4.22 -1.41 -7.24
N LYS A 235 -3.39 -2.28 -6.60
CA LYS A 235 -2.06 -2.85 -7.09
C LYS A 235 -1.52 -4.04 -6.24
N PHE A 236 -0.86 -5.11 -6.77
CA PHE A 236 0.26 -5.90 -6.13
C PHE A 236 1.16 -6.74 -7.11
N SER A 237 2.30 -7.29 -6.62
CA SER A 237 3.14 -8.38 -7.20
C SER A 237 3.98 -9.07 -6.08
N ALA A 238 4.30 -10.37 -6.22
CA ALA A 238 4.89 -11.24 -5.18
C ALA A 238 6.13 -12.07 -5.65
N MET A 239 7.02 -12.44 -4.71
CA MET A 239 8.09 -13.44 -4.90
C MET A 239 8.20 -14.41 -3.70
N HIS A 240 8.64 -15.65 -3.97
CA HIS A 240 8.62 -16.78 -3.04
C HIS A 240 9.93 -16.94 -2.22
N GLU A 241 9.88 -16.73 -0.89
CA GLU A 241 10.63 -17.47 0.17
C GLU A 241 10.31 -16.94 1.60
N PHE A 242 9.05 -16.98 2.06
CA PHE A 242 8.63 -16.11 3.18
C PHE A 242 8.89 -16.61 4.62
N GLN A 243 8.84 -17.92 4.90
CA GLN A 243 8.83 -18.42 6.30
C GLN A 243 10.20 -18.36 7.00
N ASN A 244 11.30 -18.55 6.27
CA ASN A 244 12.66 -18.39 6.80
C ASN A 244 12.96 -16.90 7.08
N LEU A 245 12.56 -16.02 6.15
CA LEU A 245 12.68 -14.58 6.28
C LEU A 245 11.94 -14.04 7.51
N HIS A 246 10.75 -14.57 7.83
CA HIS A 246 10.04 -14.21 9.07
C HIS A 246 10.90 -14.46 10.32
N SER A 247 11.52 -15.65 10.42
CA SER A 247 12.33 -16.00 11.60
C SER A 247 13.56 -15.11 11.74
N MET A 248 14.25 -14.84 10.62
CA MET A 248 15.44 -13.98 10.59
C MET A 248 15.10 -12.54 10.97
N ASN A 249 14.06 -11.97 10.36
CA ASN A 249 13.69 -10.58 10.60
C ASN A 249 13.05 -10.39 11.98
N LYS A 250 12.31 -11.38 12.48
CA LYS A 250 11.83 -11.39 13.87
C LYS A 250 12.99 -11.27 14.87
N ALA A 251 14.11 -11.96 14.62
CA ALA A 251 15.28 -11.87 15.49
C ALA A 251 15.88 -10.46 15.50
N LYS A 252 15.95 -9.77 14.34
CA LYS A 252 16.36 -8.36 14.26
C LYS A 252 15.45 -7.44 15.10
N ILE A 253 14.13 -7.62 15.03
CA ILE A 253 13.17 -6.86 15.86
C ILE A 253 13.38 -7.17 17.35
N GLN A 254 13.59 -8.43 17.71
CA GLN A 254 13.87 -8.80 19.10
C GLN A 254 15.15 -8.14 19.63
N GLU A 255 16.19 -7.99 18.82
CA GLU A 255 17.40 -7.24 19.19
C GLU A 255 17.10 -5.77 19.48
N PHE A 256 16.32 -5.11 18.61
CA PHE A 256 15.86 -3.76 18.89
C PHE A 256 15.10 -3.68 20.23
N VAL A 257 14.16 -4.61 20.48
CA VAL A 257 13.37 -4.65 21.71
C VAL A 257 14.26 -4.87 22.96
N ARG A 258 15.28 -5.73 22.88
CA ARG A 258 16.26 -5.92 23.98
C ARG A 258 16.94 -4.61 24.34
N GLY A 259 17.32 -3.81 23.34
CA GLY A 259 17.94 -2.50 23.56
C GLY A 259 16.96 -1.43 24.02
N HIS A 260 15.76 -1.39 23.46
CA HIS A 260 14.75 -0.37 23.79
C HIS A 260 14.18 -0.55 25.20
N PHE A 261 14.05 -1.80 25.65
CA PHE A 261 13.54 -2.19 26.96
C PHE A 261 14.66 -2.59 27.95
N TYR A 262 15.90 -2.11 27.75
CA TYR A 262 17.00 -2.38 28.68
C TYR A 262 16.62 -2.00 30.13
N GLY A 263 16.99 -2.85 31.10
CA GLY A 263 16.60 -2.69 32.52
C GLY A 263 15.12 -2.97 32.83
N HIS A 264 14.29 -3.18 31.80
CA HIS A 264 12.84 -3.41 31.88
C HIS A 264 12.37 -4.60 31.04
N LEU A 265 13.29 -5.47 30.61
CA LEU A 265 12.97 -6.70 29.88
C LEU A 265 12.52 -7.80 30.85
N ASP A 266 11.34 -7.62 31.43
CA ASP A 266 10.70 -8.52 32.40
C ASP A 266 9.70 -9.49 31.76
N PHE A 267 9.76 -9.64 30.44
CA PHE A 267 8.89 -10.48 29.64
C PHE A 267 9.68 -11.38 28.67
N ASN A 268 9.08 -12.51 28.28
CA ASN A 268 9.72 -13.50 27.43
C ASN A 268 9.50 -13.20 25.94
N LEU A 269 10.59 -12.91 25.21
CA LEU A 269 10.58 -12.59 23.78
C LEU A 269 10.10 -13.73 22.86
N GLU A 270 10.13 -14.98 23.32
CA GLU A 270 9.54 -16.12 22.58
C GLU A 270 8.00 -16.10 22.63
N LYS A 271 7.44 -15.53 23.70
CA LYS A 271 6.00 -15.31 23.90
C LYS A 271 5.59 -13.86 23.58
N THR A 272 6.48 -13.07 22.99
CA THR A 272 6.18 -11.72 22.52
C THR A 272 5.67 -11.75 21.08
N LEU A 273 4.55 -11.06 20.84
CA LEU A 273 4.00 -10.80 19.52
C LEU A 273 4.30 -9.36 19.11
N PHE A 274 4.51 -9.17 17.81
CA PHE A 274 4.83 -7.88 17.21
C PHE A 274 3.67 -7.46 16.32
N PHE A 275 2.94 -6.45 16.76
CA PHE A 275 1.88 -5.82 15.95
C PHE A 275 2.40 -4.51 15.40
N PHE A 276 1.88 -4.07 14.27
CA PHE A 276 2.26 -2.78 13.73
C PHE A 276 1.13 -2.12 12.95
N ILE A 277 1.19 -0.80 12.91
CA ILE A 277 0.48 0.04 11.96
C ILE A 277 1.51 0.88 11.21
N ALA A 278 1.35 1.02 9.90
CA ALA A 278 2.24 1.79 9.06
C ALA A 278 1.47 2.58 8.01
N GLY A 279 1.97 3.76 7.65
CA GLY A 279 1.41 4.56 6.57
C GLY A 279 1.69 6.04 6.72
N ARG A 280 1.04 6.85 5.87
CA ARG A 280 1.04 8.31 6.02
C ARG A 280 0.49 8.68 7.40
N TYR A 281 0.99 9.76 7.97
CA TYR A 281 0.50 10.29 9.24
C TYR A 281 -0.88 10.96 9.04
N GLU A 282 -1.92 10.13 8.99
CA GLU A 282 -3.33 10.56 8.95
C GLU A 282 -4.06 9.86 10.12
N PHE A 283 -4.00 10.46 11.31
CA PHE A 283 -4.38 9.85 12.59
C PHE A 283 -5.77 9.18 12.56
N SER A 284 -6.81 9.90 12.13
CA SER A 284 -8.18 9.38 12.05
C SER A 284 -8.42 8.50 10.81
N ASN A 285 -7.94 8.93 9.63
CA ASN A 285 -8.17 8.16 8.39
C ASN A 285 -7.55 6.76 8.45
N LYS A 286 -6.34 6.64 9.02
CA LYS A 286 -5.65 5.35 9.22
C LYS A 286 -6.15 4.60 10.46
N GLY A 287 -7.03 5.19 11.25
CA GLY A 287 -7.61 4.56 12.43
C GLY A 287 -6.63 4.39 13.60
N ALA A 288 -5.56 5.19 13.67
CA ALA A 288 -4.60 5.12 14.77
C ALA A 288 -5.25 5.45 16.13
N ASP A 289 -6.28 6.29 16.10
CA ASP A 289 -7.17 6.59 17.23
C ASP A 289 -7.90 5.34 17.76
N LEU A 290 -8.62 4.63 16.89
CA LEU A 290 -9.33 3.39 17.23
C LEU A 290 -8.33 2.30 17.67
N PHE A 291 -7.18 2.23 16.99
CA PHE A 291 -6.16 1.25 17.33
C PHE A 291 -5.63 1.47 18.75
N LEU A 292 -5.22 2.69 19.11
CA LEU A 292 -4.75 3.01 20.47
C LEU A 292 -5.78 2.69 21.55
N GLU A 293 -7.06 2.97 21.32
CA GLU A 293 -8.13 2.61 22.25
C GLU A 293 -8.28 1.10 22.41
N SER A 294 -8.25 0.37 21.29
CA SER A 294 -8.35 -1.09 21.31
C SER A 294 -7.16 -1.76 22.01
N LEU A 295 -5.98 -1.12 21.99
CA LEU A 295 -4.78 -1.58 22.72
C LEU A 295 -4.91 -1.41 24.23
N SER A 296 -5.58 -0.34 24.70
CA SER A 296 -5.89 -0.16 26.13
C SER A 296 -6.79 -1.29 26.64
N ARG A 297 -7.85 -1.62 25.87
CA ARG A 297 -8.74 -2.75 26.18
C ARG A 297 -8.01 -4.09 26.11
N LEU A 298 -7.15 -4.29 25.12
CA LEU A 298 -6.32 -5.50 25.00
C LEU A 298 -5.38 -5.66 26.21
N ASN A 299 -4.73 -4.57 26.65
CA ASN A 299 -3.87 -4.57 27.83
C ASN A 299 -4.65 -5.01 29.08
N TYR A 300 -5.86 -4.48 29.27
CA TYR A 300 -6.75 -4.87 30.36
C TYR A 300 -7.08 -6.38 30.31
N LEU A 301 -7.53 -6.90 29.16
CA LEU A 301 -7.91 -8.31 29.00
C LEU A 301 -6.73 -9.26 29.27
N LEU A 302 -5.55 -8.95 28.73
CA LEU A 302 -4.35 -9.77 28.95
C LEU A 302 -3.91 -9.77 30.42
N ARG A 303 -4.06 -8.64 31.12
CA ARG A 303 -3.77 -8.54 32.57
C ARG A 303 -4.76 -9.34 33.41
N VAL A 304 -6.07 -9.20 33.14
CA VAL A 304 -7.13 -9.90 33.88
C VAL A 304 -7.02 -11.41 33.71
N GLN A 305 -6.73 -11.88 32.49
CA GLN A 305 -6.50 -13.31 32.24
C GLN A 305 -5.12 -13.80 32.71
N LYS A 306 -4.29 -12.92 33.28
CA LYS A 306 -2.91 -13.23 33.70
C LYS A 306 -2.10 -13.89 32.57
N SER A 307 -2.33 -13.44 31.33
CA SER A 307 -1.61 -13.95 30.18
C SER A 307 -0.11 -13.72 30.35
N ASP A 308 0.66 -14.69 29.89
CA ASP A 308 2.12 -14.65 29.78
C ASP A 308 2.59 -14.09 28.43
N VAL A 309 1.65 -13.83 27.51
CA VAL A 309 1.91 -13.18 26.23
C VAL A 309 2.14 -11.69 26.44
N THR A 310 3.13 -11.15 25.74
CA THR A 310 3.38 -9.71 25.67
C THR A 310 3.21 -9.26 24.23
N VAL A 311 2.58 -8.11 24.01
CA VAL A 311 2.44 -7.52 22.68
C VAL A 311 3.28 -6.25 22.63
N VAL A 312 4.20 -6.16 21.68
CA VAL A 312 4.90 -4.90 21.37
C VAL A 312 4.33 -4.37 20.06
N VAL A 313 3.81 -3.13 20.12
CA VAL A 313 3.09 -2.50 19.03
C VAL A 313 3.91 -1.35 18.45
N PHE A 314 4.14 -1.39 17.15
CA PHE A 314 4.89 -0.37 16.43
C PHE A 314 3.96 0.56 15.66
N PHE A 315 4.16 1.87 15.80
CA PHE A 315 3.54 2.88 14.97
C PHE A 315 4.60 3.45 14.04
N ILE A 316 4.56 3.09 12.76
CA ILE A 316 5.50 3.56 11.72
C ILE A 316 4.79 4.64 10.89
N MET A 317 4.81 5.88 11.38
CA MET A 317 4.10 7.01 10.77
C MET A 317 4.98 8.25 10.75
N PRO A 318 5.56 8.62 9.59
CA PRO A 318 6.49 9.74 9.47
C PRO A 318 5.91 11.05 9.98
N ALA A 319 6.61 11.70 10.91
CA ALA A 319 6.20 12.94 11.54
C ALA A 319 7.32 13.98 11.53
N LYS A 320 7.04 15.20 12.00
CA LYS A 320 8.07 16.23 12.18
C LYS A 320 8.88 15.93 13.44
N THR A 321 10.15 15.61 13.27
CA THR A 321 11.07 15.22 14.37
C THR A 321 12.39 16.00 14.35
N ASN A 322 13.05 16.08 15.51
CA ASN A 322 14.42 16.57 15.65
C ASN A 322 15.34 15.46 16.21
N ASN A 323 15.89 14.64 15.30
CA ASN A 323 16.77 13.51 15.59
C ASN A 323 16.18 12.44 16.55
N PHE A 324 16.92 11.35 16.72
CA PHE A 324 16.61 10.30 17.70
C PHE A 324 16.69 10.84 19.13
N ASN A 325 15.87 10.29 20.03
CA ASN A 325 16.03 10.60 21.44
C ASN A 325 17.24 9.87 22.04
N VAL A 326 17.84 10.50 23.05
CA VAL A 326 19.08 10.00 23.68
C VAL A 326 18.86 8.64 24.34
N GLU A 327 17.68 8.42 24.92
CA GLU A 327 17.35 7.18 25.64
C GLU A 327 17.30 5.95 24.73
N SER A 328 16.74 6.07 23.53
CA SER A 328 16.69 4.99 22.54
C SER A 328 18.09 4.66 22.01
N LEU A 329 18.91 5.67 21.69
CA LEU A 329 20.30 5.47 21.24
C LEU A 329 21.15 4.82 22.34
N LYS A 330 21.03 5.33 23.57
CA LYS A 330 21.72 4.78 24.75
C LYS A 330 21.32 3.32 24.97
N GLY A 331 20.04 2.99 24.87
CA GLY A 331 19.56 1.62 25.01
C GLY A 331 20.20 0.65 24.01
N GLN A 332 20.33 1.06 22.74
CA GLN A 332 20.99 0.23 21.73
C GLN A 332 22.49 0.09 21.97
N ALA A 333 23.17 1.15 22.45
CA ALA A 333 24.58 1.10 22.81
C ALA A 333 24.84 0.16 24.01
N VAL A 334 24.01 0.24 25.06
CA VAL A 334 24.10 -0.65 26.23
C VAL A 334 23.87 -2.11 25.84
N ARG A 335 22.85 -2.38 25.01
CA ARG A 335 22.63 -3.74 24.46
C ARG A 335 23.85 -4.26 23.73
N LYS A 336 24.43 -3.46 22.83
CA LYS A 336 25.61 -3.86 22.06
C LYS A 336 26.79 -4.16 23.00
N GLN A 337 27.03 -3.31 23.99
CA GLN A 337 28.09 -3.53 24.99
C GLN A 337 27.90 -4.82 25.78
N LEU A 338 26.67 -5.15 26.21
CA LEU A 338 26.36 -6.42 26.87
C LEU A 338 26.65 -7.61 25.96
N TRP A 339 26.22 -7.52 24.70
CA TRP A 339 26.45 -8.56 23.71
C TRP A 339 27.95 -8.80 23.48
N ASP A 340 28.71 -7.74 23.23
CA ASP A 340 30.16 -7.82 22.98
C ASP A 340 30.89 -8.39 24.19
N THR A 341 30.48 -8.02 25.41
CA THR A 341 31.00 -8.60 26.65
C THR A 341 30.71 -10.10 26.72
N ALA A 342 29.48 -10.53 26.44
CA ALA A 342 29.10 -11.94 26.46
C ALA A 342 29.83 -12.75 25.39
N GLN A 343 30.05 -12.20 24.19
CA GLN A 343 30.82 -12.85 23.13
C GLN A 343 32.28 -13.05 23.53
N SER A 344 32.91 -12.02 24.10
CA SER A 344 34.30 -12.12 24.58
C SER A 344 34.45 -13.19 25.66
N VAL A 345 33.53 -13.24 26.63
CA VAL A 345 33.52 -14.27 27.68
C VAL A 345 33.29 -15.66 27.07
N LYS A 346 32.36 -15.80 26.12
CA LYS A 346 32.09 -17.06 25.41
C LYS A 346 33.33 -17.57 24.67
N GLU A 347 34.07 -16.70 23.98
CA GLU A 347 35.29 -17.08 23.27
C GLU A 347 36.39 -17.57 24.22
N LYS A 348 36.65 -16.84 25.31
CA LYS A 348 37.59 -17.27 26.34
C LYS A 348 37.19 -18.60 26.98
N PHE A 349 35.91 -18.73 27.33
CA PHE A 349 35.35 -19.95 27.89
C PHE A 349 35.52 -21.12 26.92
N GLY A 350 35.17 -20.94 25.65
CA GLY A 350 35.30 -21.96 24.61
C GLY A 350 36.74 -22.42 24.41
N LYS A 351 37.71 -21.49 24.42
CA LYS A 351 39.13 -21.82 24.32
C LYS A 351 39.62 -22.65 25.51
N ARG A 352 39.30 -22.22 26.74
CA ARG A 352 39.70 -22.95 27.97
C ARG A 352 39.03 -24.34 28.04
N LEU A 353 37.76 -24.43 27.67
CA LEU A 353 37.04 -25.70 27.56
C LEU A 353 37.72 -26.65 26.57
N TYR A 354 38.07 -26.15 25.37
CA TYR A 354 38.77 -26.93 24.36
C TYR A 354 40.14 -27.43 24.85
N GLU A 355 40.92 -26.57 25.50
CA GLU A 355 42.23 -26.93 26.08
C GLU A 355 42.12 -28.03 27.15
N SER A 356 41.10 -27.98 28.02
CA SER A 356 40.87 -29.02 29.02
C SER A 356 40.42 -30.35 28.39
N LEU A 357 39.53 -30.31 27.39
CA LEU A 357 39.11 -31.50 26.67
C LEU A 357 40.27 -32.18 25.94
N LEU A 358 41.21 -31.41 25.36
CA LEU A 358 42.43 -31.95 24.74
C LEU A 358 43.35 -32.69 25.72
N ARG A 359 43.31 -32.32 27.01
CA ARG A 359 44.08 -32.99 28.08
C ARG A 359 43.41 -34.26 28.60
N GLY A 360 42.20 -34.58 28.12
CA GLY A 360 41.43 -35.75 28.59
C GLY A 360 40.76 -35.55 29.96
N GLU A 361 40.69 -34.31 30.45
CA GLU A 361 40.05 -33.97 31.72
C GLU A 361 38.69 -33.30 31.48
N ILE A 362 37.69 -33.63 32.30
CA ILE A 362 36.43 -32.87 32.32
C ILE A 362 36.71 -31.57 33.09
N PRO A 363 36.61 -30.38 32.47
CA PRO A 363 36.94 -29.15 33.15
C PRO A 363 35.95 -28.79 34.25
N ASP A 364 36.49 -28.29 35.36
CA ASP A 364 35.72 -27.71 36.46
C ASP A 364 35.14 -26.35 36.02
N MET A 365 33.83 -26.33 35.72
CA MET A 365 33.10 -25.16 35.22
C MET A 365 33.24 -23.91 36.12
N SER A 366 33.48 -24.08 37.42
CA SER A 366 33.66 -22.97 38.36
C SER A 366 35.00 -22.25 38.21
N LYS A 367 36.00 -22.90 37.59
CA LYS A 367 37.36 -22.40 37.40
C LYS A 367 37.64 -21.95 35.96
N ILE A 368 36.72 -22.21 35.03
CA ILE A 368 36.88 -21.81 33.62
C ILE A 368 36.81 -20.28 33.47
N LEU A 369 36.00 -19.60 34.27
CA LEU A 369 35.88 -18.14 34.27
C LEU A 369 36.72 -17.54 35.40
N ASP A 370 37.44 -16.45 35.10
CA ASP A 370 38.27 -15.76 36.09
C ASP A 370 37.56 -14.55 36.72
N ARG A 371 38.19 -13.97 37.75
CA ARG A 371 37.65 -12.81 38.46
C ARG A 371 37.46 -11.59 37.56
N ASP A 372 38.28 -11.45 36.52
CA ASP A 372 38.21 -10.32 35.60
C ASP A 372 36.98 -10.45 34.70
N ASP A 373 36.69 -11.66 34.21
CA ASP A 373 35.47 -11.97 33.46
C ASP A 373 34.22 -11.62 34.28
N PHE A 374 34.17 -12.01 35.57
CA PHE A 374 33.08 -11.62 36.47
C PHE A 374 32.99 -10.11 36.70
N THR A 375 34.12 -9.41 36.74
CA THR A 375 34.17 -7.95 36.94
C THR A 375 33.62 -7.22 35.72
N ILE A 376 34.00 -7.63 34.51
CA ILE A 376 33.49 -7.04 33.26
C ILE A 376 31.99 -7.32 33.12
N MET A 377 31.53 -8.55 33.42
CA MET A 377 30.10 -8.87 33.42
C MET A 377 29.31 -8.01 34.41
N LYS A 378 29.80 -7.84 35.65
CA LYS A 378 29.16 -6.97 36.65
C LYS A 378 29.10 -5.51 36.19
N ARG A 379 30.17 -4.99 35.58
CA ARG A 379 30.21 -3.63 35.00
C ARG A 379 29.18 -3.47 33.88
N ALA A 380 29.07 -4.46 33.01
CA ALA A 380 28.10 -4.45 31.92
C ALA A 380 26.65 -4.50 32.46
N ILE A 381 26.38 -5.32 33.49
CA ILE A 381 25.07 -5.36 34.18
C ILE A 381 24.76 -4.01 34.83
N TYR A 382 25.72 -3.38 35.50
CA TYR A 382 25.53 -2.08 36.14
C TYR A 382 25.10 -1.00 35.13
N ALA A 383 25.63 -1.04 33.90
CA ALA A 383 25.25 -0.12 32.82
C ALA A 383 23.79 -0.28 32.35
N THR A 384 23.12 -1.38 32.71
CA THR A 384 21.71 -1.63 32.36
C THR A 384 20.72 -1.00 33.32
N GLN A 385 21.19 -0.46 34.46
CA GLN A 385 20.30 0.15 35.44
C GLN A 385 19.66 1.42 34.87
N ARG A 386 18.34 1.50 35.03
CA ARG A 386 17.51 2.59 34.51
C ARG A 386 16.41 2.93 35.53
N HIS A 387 16.11 4.22 35.66
CA HIS A 387 15.05 4.72 36.54
C HIS A 387 13.80 5.21 35.79
N SER A 388 13.92 5.50 34.49
CA SER A 388 12.79 5.90 33.64
C SER A 388 12.17 4.70 32.93
N PHE A 389 10.89 4.78 32.59
CA PHE A 389 10.25 3.75 31.75
C PHE A 389 10.80 3.76 30.32
N PRO A 390 10.77 2.61 29.60
CA PRO A 390 11.08 2.55 28.18
C PRO A 390 10.29 3.61 27.39
N PRO A 391 10.94 4.42 26.55
CA PRO A 391 10.27 5.55 25.93
C PRO A 391 9.22 5.05 24.94
N VAL A 392 8.07 5.72 24.87
CA VAL A 392 6.99 5.35 23.94
C VAL A 392 7.27 5.82 22.52
N THR A 393 8.18 6.77 22.32
CA THR A 393 8.66 7.23 21.01
C THR A 393 10.18 7.06 20.90
N THR A 394 10.71 6.94 19.69
CA THR A 394 12.16 6.83 19.43
C THR A 394 12.83 8.15 19.07
N HIS A 395 12.05 9.21 18.80
CA HIS A 395 12.55 10.51 18.34
C HIS A 395 12.12 11.64 19.25
N ASN A 396 12.78 12.79 19.16
CA ASN A 396 12.28 14.03 19.75
C ASN A 396 11.27 14.64 18.78
N MET A 397 9.99 14.68 19.16
CA MET A 397 8.93 15.28 18.34
C MET A 397 9.02 16.81 18.41
N LEU A 398 8.83 17.52 17.29
CA LEU A 398 8.74 18.99 17.34
C LEU A 398 7.50 19.45 18.12
N ASP A 399 6.36 18.79 17.86
CA ASP A 399 5.06 19.15 18.43
C ASP A 399 4.59 18.11 19.47
N ASP A 400 5.49 17.65 20.35
CA ASP A 400 5.29 16.53 21.28
C ASP A 400 4.01 16.59 22.13
N SER A 401 3.67 17.79 22.63
CA SER A 401 2.53 18.02 23.51
C SER A 401 1.18 17.96 22.77
N THR A 402 1.17 18.29 21.49
CA THR A 402 -0.03 18.31 20.63
C THR A 402 -0.10 17.15 19.64
N ASP A 403 0.95 16.33 19.57
CA ASP A 403 1.01 15.16 18.71
C ASP A 403 -0.16 14.21 19.05
N PRO A 404 -1.03 13.85 18.07
CA PRO A 404 -2.22 13.06 18.32
C PRO A 404 -1.93 11.66 18.89
N ILE A 405 -0.87 10.98 18.41
CA ILE A 405 -0.49 9.65 18.89
C ILE A 405 -0.01 9.74 20.34
N LEU A 406 0.94 10.63 20.63
CA LEU A 406 1.50 10.77 21.98
C LEU A 406 0.47 11.28 23.00
N SER A 407 -0.37 12.24 22.61
CA SER A 407 -1.45 12.75 23.47
C SER A 407 -2.44 11.65 23.82
N ASN A 408 -2.76 10.79 22.85
CA ASN A 408 -3.66 9.66 23.07
C ASN A 408 -3.01 8.56 23.95
N ILE A 409 -1.72 8.24 23.73
CA ILE A 409 -0.94 7.35 24.60
C ILE A 409 -0.95 7.84 26.05
N ARG A 410 -0.74 9.15 26.27
CA ARG A 410 -0.80 9.77 27.60
C ARG A 410 -2.19 9.61 28.24
N ARG A 411 -3.25 9.80 27.45
CA ARG A 411 -4.63 9.68 27.91
C ARG A 411 -5.00 8.25 28.32
N ILE A 412 -4.60 7.25 27.53
CA ILE A 412 -4.91 5.84 27.82
C ILE A 412 -3.97 5.21 28.87
N GLY A 413 -2.86 5.88 29.21
CA GLY A 413 -1.97 5.47 30.29
C GLY A 413 -1.01 4.32 29.94
N LEU A 414 -0.75 4.06 28.66
CA LEU A 414 0.17 3.00 28.21
C LEU A 414 1.62 3.52 28.10
N PHE A 415 2.31 3.59 29.24
CA PHE A 415 3.67 4.16 29.35
C PHE A 415 4.80 3.12 29.34
N ASN A 416 4.56 1.93 28.80
CA ASN A 416 5.49 0.80 28.83
C ASN A 416 5.88 0.37 30.25
N GLY A 417 4.95 0.47 31.22
CA GLY A 417 5.18 0.03 32.58
C GLY A 417 5.38 -1.49 32.67
N ARG A 418 5.98 -1.98 33.76
CA ARG A 418 6.22 -3.43 33.97
C ARG A 418 4.94 -4.26 33.95
N ASN A 419 3.87 -3.70 34.51
CA ASN A 419 2.56 -4.36 34.58
C ASN A 419 1.79 -4.36 33.25
N ASP A 420 2.20 -3.55 32.26
CA ASP A 420 1.55 -3.51 30.96
C ASP A 420 1.92 -4.75 30.16
N ARG A 421 0.91 -5.47 29.65
CA ARG A 421 1.08 -6.59 28.72
C ARG A 421 1.18 -6.11 27.27
N VAL A 422 0.73 -4.89 26.99
CA VAL A 422 0.90 -4.22 25.71
C VAL A 422 1.92 -3.10 25.86
N LYS A 423 2.95 -3.11 25.02
CA LYS A 423 4.00 -2.09 24.95
C LYS A 423 3.88 -1.33 23.63
N ILE A 424 4.17 -0.03 23.63
CA ILE A 424 4.08 0.86 22.48
C ILE A 424 5.45 1.39 22.11
N VAL A 425 5.76 1.35 20.81
CA VAL A 425 6.92 1.99 20.19
C VAL A 425 6.45 2.81 19.00
N PHE A 426 6.44 4.12 19.15
CA PHE A 426 6.19 5.07 18.08
C PHE A 426 7.50 5.44 17.39
N HIS A 427 7.59 5.10 16.11
CA HIS A 427 8.73 5.39 15.25
C HIS A 427 8.30 6.37 14.15
N PRO A 428 8.42 7.68 14.41
CA PRO A 428 7.95 8.76 13.51
C PRO A 428 8.84 9.01 12.27
N GLU A 429 9.46 7.97 11.71
CA GLU A 429 10.31 8.06 10.52
C GLU A 429 10.07 6.84 9.62
N PHE A 430 10.45 6.94 8.35
CA PHE A 430 10.51 5.77 7.49
C PHE A 430 11.61 4.82 7.94
N LEU A 431 11.34 3.52 7.86
CA LEU A 431 12.33 2.50 8.18
C LEU A 431 13.43 2.48 7.11
N SER A 432 14.67 2.32 7.57
CA SER A 432 15.86 2.25 6.74
C SER A 432 16.87 1.28 7.35
N SER A 433 17.46 0.44 6.52
CA SER A 433 18.60 -0.42 6.88
C SER A 433 19.80 0.34 7.47
N THR A 434 19.92 1.65 7.19
CA THR A 434 20.96 2.52 7.76
C THR A 434 20.64 3.10 9.14
N SER A 435 19.43 2.88 9.66
CA SER A 435 19.00 3.43 10.95
C SER A 435 19.86 2.87 12.09
N PRO A 436 20.39 3.72 13.00
CA PRO A 436 21.16 3.25 14.15
C PRO A 436 20.30 2.55 15.21
N LEU A 437 18.97 2.71 15.16
CA LEU A 437 18.04 2.10 16.10
C LEU A 437 17.54 0.75 15.60
N LEU A 438 16.93 0.76 14.41
CA LEU A 438 16.25 -0.38 13.83
C LEU A 438 16.75 -0.55 12.38
N PRO A 439 17.92 -1.18 12.17
CA PRO A 439 18.58 -1.28 10.87
C PRO A 439 17.89 -2.35 10.00
N MET A 440 16.73 -1.99 9.48
CA MET A 440 15.95 -2.82 8.57
C MET A 440 15.10 -1.97 7.65
N ASP A 441 14.93 -2.46 6.43
CA ASP A 441 13.99 -1.85 5.49
C ASP A 441 12.56 -2.26 5.81
N TYR A 442 11.59 -1.53 5.26
CA TYR A 442 10.16 -1.73 5.54
C TYR A 442 9.70 -3.19 5.32
N GLU A 443 10.09 -3.80 4.20
CA GLU A 443 9.72 -5.18 3.89
C GLU A 443 10.27 -6.18 4.94
N GLU A 444 11.52 -6.00 5.35
CA GLU A 444 12.13 -6.85 6.38
C GLU A 444 11.37 -6.73 7.70
N PHE A 445 11.02 -5.51 8.10
CA PHE A 445 10.24 -5.24 9.31
C PHE A 445 8.86 -5.91 9.28
N VAL A 446 8.11 -5.74 8.19
CA VAL A 446 6.79 -6.36 8.03
C VAL A 446 6.90 -7.87 8.16
N ARG A 447 7.87 -8.49 7.47
CA ARG A 447 8.12 -9.94 7.56
C ARG A 447 8.46 -10.40 8.98
N GLY A 448 9.15 -9.58 9.76
CA GLY A 448 9.48 -9.89 11.15
C GLY A 448 8.31 -9.76 12.13
N CYS A 449 7.24 -9.05 11.74
CA CYS A 449 6.05 -8.86 12.55
C CYS A 449 5.13 -10.10 12.53
N HIS A 450 4.11 -10.09 13.41
CA HIS A 450 3.13 -11.17 13.52
C HIS A 450 1.76 -10.78 12.98
N LEU A 451 1.36 -9.52 13.12
CA LEU A 451 0.06 -9.01 12.69
C LEU A 451 0.18 -7.54 12.27
N GLY A 452 -0.27 -7.20 11.06
CA GLY A 452 -0.51 -5.80 10.67
C GLY A 452 -1.91 -5.37 11.11
N VAL A 453 -2.06 -4.17 11.66
CA VAL A 453 -3.36 -3.67 12.16
C VAL A 453 -3.67 -2.33 11.53
N PHE A 454 -4.59 -2.33 10.56
CA PHE A 454 -4.93 -1.17 9.72
C PHE A 454 -6.43 -0.88 9.80
N PRO A 455 -6.94 -0.41 10.95
CA PRO A 455 -8.37 -0.21 11.16
C PRO A 455 -8.86 1.10 10.53
N SER A 456 -8.50 1.35 9.27
CA SER A 456 -8.72 2.60 8.57
C SER A 456 -10.19 2.99 8.47
N TYR A 457 -10.47 4.29 8.62
CA TYR A 457 -11.76 4.89 8.34
C TYR A 457 -11.89 5.27 6.87
N TYR A 458 -10.87 5.95 6.31
CA TYR A 458 -10.82 6.30 4.89
C TYR A 458 -9.57 5.69 4.26
N GLU A 459 -9.75 4.55 3.62
CA GLU A 459 -8.69 3.86 2.89
C GLU A 459 -9.21 3.45 1.51
N PRO A 460 -8.90 4.25 0.48
CA PRO A 460 -9.17 3.91 -0.90
C PRO A 460 -9.00 2.46 -1.29
N TRP A 461 -7.87 1.90 -0.88
CA TRP A 461 -7.50 0.53 -1.14
C TRP A 461 -7.07 -0.11 0.16
N GLY A 462 -5.83 0.15 0.57
CA GLY A 462 -5.17 -0.59 1.63
C GLY A 462 -4.01 -1.37 1.01
N TYR A 463 -3.01 -0.65 0.50
CA TYR A 463 -1.78 -1.27 0.01
C TYR A 463 -1.07 -2.03 1.14
N THR A 464 -1.01 -1.43 2.32
CA THR A 464 -0.33 -1.99 3.49
C THR A 464 -0.87 -3.38 3.91
N PRO A 465 -2.19 -3.61 4.07
CA PRO A 465 -2.70 -4.95 4.36
C PRO A 465 -2.51 -5.96 3.21
N GLY A 466 -2.56 -5.54 1.95
CA GLY A 466 -2.27 -6.47 0.85
C GLY A 466 -0.78 -6.79 0.69
N GLU A 467 0.12 -5.84 0.99
CA GLU A 467 1.56 -6.09 1.13
C GLU A 467 1.81 -7.10 2.25
N CYS A 468 1.14 -6.96 3.40
CA CYS A 468 1.20 -7.97 4.47
C CYS A 468 0.77 -9.34 3.96
N THR A 469 -0.30 -9.41 3.18
CA THR A 469 -0.84 -10.66 2.63
C THR A 469 0.15 -11.33 1.69
N VAL A 470 0.74 -10.58 0.77
CA VAL A 470 1.83 -11.03 -0.11
C VAL A 470 3.03 -11.53 0.69
N MET A 471 3.31 -10.92 1.84
CA MET A 471 4.40 -11.34 2.72
C MET A 471 4.05 -12.51 3.66
N GLY A 472 2.83 -13.04 3.58
CA GLY A 472 2.34 -14.10 4.47
C GLY A 472 2.10 -13.64 5.90
N ILE A 473 1.88 -12.34 6.11
CA ILE A 473 1.61 -11.73 7.42
C ILE A 473 0.10 -11.43 7.54
N PRO A 474 -0.60 -12.05 8.50
CA PRO A 474 -1.99 -11.74 8.79
C PRO A 474 -2.20 -10.24 9.02
N SER A 475 -3.37 -9.75 8.62
CA SER A 475 -3.70 -8.34 8.78
C SER A 475 -5.13 -8.10 9.24
N VAL A 476 -5.32 -7.03 10.00
CA VAL A 476 -6.64 -6.48 10.32
C VAL A 476 -6.88 -5.29 9.40
N THR A 477 -8.04 -5.25 8.76
CA THR A 477 -8.54 -4.19 7.89
C THR A 477 -10.00 -3.85 8.25
N THR A 478 -10.70 -3.07 7.44
CA THR A 478 -12.08 -2.64 7.68
C THR A 478 -12.95 -2.81 6.45
N ASN A 479 -14.26 -2.92 6.63
CA ASN A 479 -15.24 -2.87 5.53
C ASN A 479 -15.47 -1.44 4.96
N LEU A 480 -14.59 -0.50 5.29
CA LEU A 480 -14.47 0.81 4.66
C LEU A 480 -13.21 0.92 3.77
N SER A 481 -12.29 -0.05 3.90
CA SER A 481 -11.07 -0.16 3.11
C SER A 481 -11.36 -0.92 1.82
N GLY A 482 -10.87 -0.44 0.67
CA GLY A 482 -11.04 -1.15 -0.61
C GLY A 482 -10.55 -2.61 -0.59
N PHE A 483 -9.41 -2.87 0.05
CA PHE A 483 -8.83 -4.20 0.28
C PHE A 483 -9.73 -5.06 1.15
N GLY A 484 -10.31 -4.51 2.22
CA GLY A 484 -11.26 -5.22 3.08
C GLY A 484 -12.51 -5.63 2.31
N CYS A 485 -13.12 -4.69 1.57
CA CYS A 485 -14.26 -4.98 0.70
C CYS A 485 -13.93 -6.03 -0.37
N PHE A 486 -12.76 -5.93 -1.01
CA PHE A 486 -12.31 -6.90 -2.01
C PHE A 486 -12.18 -8.31 -1.41
N MET A 487 -11.55 -8.43 -0.24
CA MET A 487 -11.39 -9.73 0.43
C MET A 487 -12.72 -10.30 0.92
N GLU A 488 -13.63 -9.47 1.42
CA GLU A 488 -14.98 -9.88 1.82
C GLU A 488 -15.80 -10.41 0.64
N GLU A 489 -15.64 -9.83 -0.54
CA GLU A 489 -16.35 -10.26 -1.77
C GLU A 489 -15.75 -11.53 -2.38
N HIS A 490 -14.41 -11.69 -2.33
CA HIS A 490 -13.70 -12.76 -3.05
C HIS A 490 -13.33 -13.98 -2.18
N VAL A 491 -13.40 -13.87 -0.85
CA VAL A 491 -13.00 -14.94 0.08
C VAL A 491 -14.15 -15.23 1.05
N SER A 492 -14.66 -16.46 1.06
CA SER A 492 -15.85 -16.85 1.83
C SER A 492 -15.66 -16.74 3.36
N ASP A 493 -14.46 -17.04 3.86
CA ASP A 493 -14.08 -16.82 5.26
C ASP A 493 -12.68 -16.20 5.34
N PRO A 494 -12.57 -14.86 5.25
CA PRO A 494 -11.27 -14.18 5.27
C PRO A 494 -10.48 -14.44 6.56
N SER A 495 -11.17 -14.66 7.69
CA SER A 495 -10.55 -14.79 9.00
C SER A 495 -9.72 -16.06 9.15
N GLU A 496 -10.16 -17.16 8.53
CA GLU A 496 -9.42 -18.42 8.46
C GLU A 496 -8.10 -18.30 7.69
N TYR A 497 -8.03 -17.33 6.77
CA TYR A 497 -6.84 -17.00 6.00
C TYR A 497 -6.02 -15.86 6.62
N GLY A 498 -6.36 -15.41 7.83
CA GLY A 498 -5.63 -14.37 8.54
C GLY A 498 -5.95 -12.94 8.07
N ILE A 499 -7.07 -12.75 7.39
CA ILE A 499 -7.62 -11.43 7.04
C ILE A 499 -8.79 -11.14 7.97
N TYR A 500 -8.60 -10.24 8.93
CA TYR A 500 -9.63 -9.86 9.88
C TYR A 500 -10.27 -8.54 9.45
N ILE A 501 -11.58 -8.52 9.25
CA ILE A 501 -12.29 -7.33 8.75
C ILE A 501 -13.15 -6.76 9.89
N VAL A 502 -12.77 -5.59 10.39
CA VAL A 502 -13.56 -4.85 11.39
C VAL A 502 -14.71 -4.16 10.69
N ASP A 503 -15.92 -4.32 11.22
CA ASP A 503 -17.09 -3.60 10.77
C ASP A 503 -17.08 -2.20 11.36
N ARG A 504 -16.67 -1.23 10.54
CA ARG A 504 -16.71 0.20 10.86
C ARG A 504 -17.82 0.95 10.13
N ARG A 505 -18.58 0.25 9.27
CA ARG A 505 -19.63 0.82 8.44
C ARG A 505 -20.99 0.75 9.11
N PHE A 506 -21.30 -0.37 9.76
CA PHE A 506 -22.63 -0.63 10.32
C PHE A 506 -22.64 -0.67 11.85
N ARG A 507 -21.51 -0.34 12.48
CA ARG A 507 -21.33 -0.32 13.93
C ARG A 507 -20.81 1.00 14.43
N SER A 508 -21.10 1.30 15.68
CA SER A 508 -20.52 2.45 16.37
C SER A 508 -19.01 2.31 16.54
N ALA A 509 -18.33 3.42 16.84
CA ALA A 509 -16.90 3.41 17.12
C ALA A 509 -16.54 2.52 18.32
N ASP A 510 -17.39 2.46 19.35
CA ASP A 510 -17.16 1.60 20.52
C ASP A 510 -17.26 0.11 20.18
N GLU A 511 -18.29 -0.28 19.42
CA GLU A 511 -18.47 -1.66 18.96
C GLU A 511 -17.35 -2.08 17.99
N SER A 512 -16.93 -1.18 17.11
CA SER A 512 -15.77 -1.38 16.22
C SER A 512 -14.49 -1.60 17.03
N CYS A 513 -14.30 -0.81 18.10
CA CYS A 513 -13.16 -0.92 19.00
C CYS A 513 -13.17 -2.27 19.74
N ASN A 514 -14.33 -2.69 20.26
CA ASN A 514 -14.50 -3.99 20.92
C ASN A 514 -14.21 -5.15 19.97
N GLN A 515 -14.69 -5.08 18.71
CA GLN A 515 -14.42 -6.11 17.71
C GLN A 515 -12.92 -6.19 17.38
N LEU A 516 -12.26 -5.04 17.17
CA LEU A 516 -10.82 -4.98 16.93
C LEU A 516 -10.03 -5.57 18.12
N THR A 517 -10.38 -5.21 19.35
CA THR A 517 -9.80 -5.79 20.56
C THR A 517 -9.97 -7.31 20.58
N GLN A 518 -11.16 -7.82 20.24
CA GLN A 518 -11.44 -9.26 20.25
C GLN A 518 -10.62 -10.02 19.21
N PHE A 519 -10.42 -9.47 18.01
CA PHE A 519 -9.56 -10.07 17.00
C PHE A 519 -8.10 -10.15 17.47
N MET A 520 -7.55 -9.04 18.01
CA MET A 520 -6.19 -9.03 18.55
C MET A 520 -6.04 -10.00 19.72
N PHE A 521 -7.02 -10.06 20.59
CA PHE A 521 -7.00 -10.94 21.75
C PHE A 521 -7.05 -12.41 21.36
N SER A 522 -7.94 -12.79 20.43
CA SER A 522 -8.03 -14.14 19.88
C SER A 522 -6.73 -14.53 19.17
N PHE A 523 -6.08 -13.60 18.46
CA PHE A 523 -4.76 -13.82 17.86
C PHE A 523 -3.68 -14.09 18.92
N CYS A 524 -3.71 -13.38 20.06
CA CYS A 524 -2.78 -13.61 21.17
C CYS A 524 -2.92 -15.00 21.80
N GLN A 525 -4.10 -15.61 21.73
CA GLN A 525 -4.36 -16.96 22.26
C GLN A 525 -3.84 -18.09 21.36
N GLN A 526 -3.44 -17.78 20.13
CA GLN A 526 -2.92 -18.79 19.21
C GLN A 526 -1.57 -19.36 19.69
N SER A 527 -1.33 -20.64 19.42
CA SER A 527 -0.03 -21.27 19.55
C SER A 527 0.91 -20.87 18.39
N ARG A 528 2.22 -21.11 18.56
CA ARG A 528 3.20 -20.91 17.48
C ARG A 528 2.85 -21.72 16.22
N ARG A 529 2.35 -22.95 16.39
CA ARG A 529 1.94 -23.82 15.26
C ARG A 529 0.73 -23.25 14.53
N GLN A 530 -0.29 -22.78 15.24
CA GLN A 530 -1.47 -22.14 14.64
C GLN A 530 -1.08 -20.88 13.85
N ARG A 531 -0.18 -20.03 14.39
CA ARG A 531 0.33 -18.87 13.66
C ARG A 531 1.07 -19.23 12.38
N ILE A 532 1.91 -20.28 12.39
CA ILE A 532 2.59 -20.75 11.16
C ILE A 532 1.57 -21.20 10.12
N ILE A 533 0.57 -22.00 10.53
CA ILE A 533 -0.49 -22.47 9.62
C ILE A 533 -1.27 -21.28 9.05
N GLN A 534 -1.64 -20.30 9.88
CA GLN A 534 -2.34 -19.11 9.43
C GLN A 534 -1.52 -18.30 8.43
N ARG A 535 -0.23 -18.05 8.69
CA ARG A 535 0.66 -17.38 7.72
C ARG A 535 0.74 -18.09 6.38
N ASN A 536 0.84 -19.42 6.39
CA ASN A 536 0.82 -20.22 5.16
C ASN A 536 -0.50 -20.12 4.40
N ARG A 537 -1.63 -19.92 5.10
CA ARG A 537 -2.92 -19.66 4.44
C ARG A 537 -2.98 -18.23 3.90
N THR A 538 -2.52 -17.25 4.67
CA THR A 538 -2.45 -15.84 4.25
C THR A 538 -1.65 -15.68 2.96
N GLU A 539 -0.48 -16.30 2.88
CA GLU A 539 0.39 -16.19 1.69
C GLU A 539 -0.26 -16.78 0.43
N ARG A 540 -1.11 -17.80 0.54
CA ARG A 540 -1.86 -18.34 -0.61
C ARG A 540 -2.85 -17.37 -1.21
N LEU A 541 -3.29 -16.33 -0.47
CA LEU A 541 -4.13 -15.28 -1.02
C LEU A 541 -3.35 -14.29 -1.90
N SER A 542 -2.02 -14.36 -1.92
CA SER A 542 -1.18 -13.48 -2.75
C SER A 542 -1.49 -13.61 -4.25
N ASP A 543 -1.89 -14.80 -4.72
CA ASP A 543 -2.27 -15.02 -6.13
C ASP A 543 -3.49 -14.19 -6.55
N LEU A 544 -4.44 -13.93 -5.63
CA LEU A 544 -5.60 -13.06 -5.89
C LEU A 544 -5.22 -11.60 -6.08
N LEU A 545 -4.06 -11.23 -5.55
CA LEU A 545 -3.54 -9.87 -5.56
C LEU A 545 -2.59 -9.63 -6.74
N ASP A 546 -2.17 -10.68 -7.44
CA ASP A 546 -1.25 -10.57 -8.57
C ASP A 546 -1.92 -9.93 -9.80
N TRP A 547 -1.13 -9.19 -10.59
CA TRP A 547 -1.61 -8.56 -11.82
C TRP A 547 -2.09 -9.55 -12.89
N ARG A 548 -1.69 -10.82 -12.85
CA ARG A 548 -2.26 -11.87 -13.70
C ARG A 548 -3.76 -12.09 -13.45
N TYR A 549 -4.20 -11.88 -12.21
CA TYR A 549 -5.62 -11.91 -11.85
C TYR A 549 -6.25 -10.52 -12.00
N LEU A 550 -5.67 -9.50 -11.37
CA LEU A 550 -6.23 -8.15 -11.35
C LEU A 550 -6.24 -7.44 -12.71
N GLY A 551 -5.32 -7.78 -13.62
CA GLY A 551 -5.21 -7.21 -14.96
C GLY A 551 -6.46 -7.48 -15.82
N ARG A 552 -7.21 -8.54 -15.51
CA ARG A 552 -8.46 -8.89 -16.20
C ARG A 552 -9.50 -7.78 -16.11
N PHE A 553 -9.57 -7.06 -14.98
CA PHE A 553 -10.48 -5.92 -14.82
C PHE A 553 -10.11 -4.74 -15.73
N TYR A 554 -8.81 -4.52 -15.98
CA TYR A 554 -8.35 -3.53 -16.96
C TYR A 554 -8.75 -3.95 -18.38
N MET A 555 -8.54 -5.22 -18.73
CA MET A 555 -8.93 -5.75 -20.03
C MET A 555 -10.44 -5.63 -20.28
N HIS A 556 -11.26 -5.97 -19.30
CA HIS A 556 -12.70 -5.79 -19.38
C HIS A 556 -13.12 -4.33 -19.52
N ALA A 557 -12.52 -3.41 -18.75
CA ALA A 557 -12.80 -1.98 -18.88
C ALA A 557 -12.46 -1.43 -20.28
N ARG A 558 -11.33 -1.88 -20.86
CA ARG A 558 -10.89 -1.51 -22.21
C ARG A 558 -11.84 -2.08 -23.28
N HIS A 559 -12.24 -3.35 -23.15
CA HIS A 559 -13.20 -3.97 -24.07
C HIS A 559 -14.58 -3.26 -23.99
N LEU A 560 -15.06 -2.93 -22.79
CA LEU A 560 -16.29 -2.18 -22.59
C LEU A 560 -16.22 -0.77 -23.22
N ALA A 561 -15.06 -0.11 -23.16
CA ALA A 561 -14.88 1.18 -23.82
C ALA A 561 -14.93 1.06 -25.35
N LEU A 562 -14.30 0.01 -25.92
CA LEU A 562 -14.36 -0.27 -27.36
C LEU A 562 -15.78 -0.57 -27.83
N SER A 563 -16.53 -1.43 -27.14
CA SER A 563 -17.90 -1.78 -27.53
C SER A 563 -18.85 -0.58 -27.47
N ARG A 564 -18.62 0.35 -26.53
CA ARG A 564 -19.39 1.61 -26.43
C ARG A 564 -19.00 2.63 -27.51
N SER A 565 -17.72 2.76 -27.82
CA SER A 565 -17.25 3.73 -28.83
C SER A 565 -17.47 3.24 -30.26
N PHE A 566 -17.39 1.94 -30.49
CA PHE A 566 -17.40 1.32 -31.81
C PHE A 566 -18.32 0.07 -31.86
N PRO A 567 -19.63 0.21 -31.60
CA PRO A 567 -20.56 -0.91 -31.44
C PRO A 567 -20.74 -1.78 -32.71
N GLY A 568 -20.44 -1.23 -33.88
CA GLY A 568 -20.44 -1.98 -35.14
C GLY A 568 -19.22 -2.89 -35.34
N LYS A 569 -18.11 -2.61 -34.64
CA LYS A 569 -16.83 -3.35 -34.74
C LYS A 569 -16.61 -4.30 -33.55
N PHE A 570 -17.01 -3.89 -32.34
CA PHE A 570 -16.81 -4.65 -31.11
C PHE A 570 -18.14 -4.94 -30.44
N LYS A 571 -18.35 -6.20 -30.04
CA LYS A 571 -19.49 -6.64 -29.25
C LYS A 571 -18.97 -7.20 -27.94
N MET A 572 -19.75 -7.01 -26.89
CA MET A 572 -19.46 -7.54 -25.57
C MET A 572 -20.73 -8.22 -25.08
N ASP A 573 -20.66 -9.52 -24.87
CA ASP A 573 -21.78 -10.22 -24.26
C ASP A 573 -21.97 -9.69 -22.83
N HIS A 574 -23.23 -9.52 -22.43
CA HIS A 574 -23.53 -9.15 -21.05
C HIS A 574 -22.94 -10.22 -20.14
N LEU A 575 -21.95 -9.87 -19.34
CA LEU A 575 -21.49 -10.73 -18.26
C LEU A 575 -22.72 -11.15 -17.46
N ASN A 576 -23.07 -12.44 -17.53
CA ASN A 576 -23.75 -13.11 -16.44
C ASN A 576 -22.76 -13.11 -15.27
N LEU A 577 -22.61 -11.96 -14.60
CA LEU A 577 -22.25 -11.94 -13.20
C LEU A 577 -23.41 -12.69 -12.54
N ALA A 578 -23.31 -14.02 -12.47
CA ALA A 578 -24.23 -14.81 -11.68
C ALA A 578 -24.25 -14.12 -10.31
N PRO A 579 -25.41 -13.63 -9.83
CA PRO A 579 -25.47 -13.17 -8.46
C PRO A 579 -24.99 -14.36 -7.64
N VAL A 580 -23.85 -14.20 -6.95
CA VAL A 580 -23.50 -15.13 -5.89
C VAL A 580 -24.74 -15.20 -5.05
N SER A 581 -25.40 -16.36 -5.04
CA SER A 581 -26.64 -16.54 -4.33
C SER A 581 -26.33 -16.22 -2.87
N LEU A 582 -26.76 -15.03 -2.43
CA LEU A 582 -26.89 -14.68 -1.01
C LEU A 582 -27.94 -15.65 -0.45
N SER A 583 -27.49 -16.86 -0.12
CA SER A 583 -28.30 -17.81 0.62
C SER A 583 -28.44 -17.25 2.04
N HIS A 584 -29.63 -16.71 2.28
CA HIS A 584 -30.21 -16.26 3.54
C HIS A 584 -29.98 -14.79 3.95
N SER A 585 -31.13 -14.10 3.97
CA SER A 585 -31.45 -12.76 4.49
C SER A 585 -30.73 -11.56 3.87
N LEU A 586 -31.27 -11.04 2.76
CA LEU A 586 -31.43 -9.60 2.47
C LEU A 586 -32.16 -9.47 1.12
N ARG A 587 -33.50 -9.60 1.13
CA ARG A 587 -34.32 -9.14 0.00
C ARG A 587 -34.38 -7.61 0.08
N CYS A 588 -33.55 -6.92 -0.70
CA CYS A 588 -33.78 -5.52 -1.02
C CYS A 588 -34.80 -5.47 -2.17
N THR A 589 -36.04 -5.19 -1.84
CA THR A 589 -37.13 -5.02 -2.81
C THR A 589 -36.88 -3.73 -3.60
N LEU A 590 -36.30 -3.84 -4.79
CA LEU A 590 -36.31 -2.75 -5.77
C LEU A 590 -37.77 -2.55 -6.22
N MET A 591 -38.45 -1.56 -5.65
CA MET A 591 -39.70 -1.05 -6.23
C MET A 591 -39.39 -0.45 -7.60
N HIS A 592 -39.89 -1.08 -8.66
CA HIS A 592 -40.07 -0.43 -9.95
C HIS A 592 -41.10 0.70 -9.82
N SER A 593 -40.63 1.94 -9.70
CA SER A 593 -41.48 3.11 -9.92
C SER A 593 -41.64 3.32 -11.43
N HIS A 594 -42.76 2.87 -11.98
CA HIS A 594 -43.27 3.32 -13.27
C HIS A 594 -43.45 4.85 -13.24
N PHE A 595 -42.72 5.57 -14.08
CA PHE A 595 -43.05 6.94 -14.45
C PHE A 595 -44.16 6.92 -15.50
N PRO A 596 -45.32 7.56 -15.29
CA PRO A 596 -46.30 7.78 -16.35
C PRO A 596 -45.81 8.93 -17.25
N ARG A 597 -45.86 8.69 -18.56
CA ARG A 597 -45.78 9.71 -19.60
C ARG A 597 -47.06 10.57 -19.59
N SER A 598 -46.90 11.81 -20.05
CA SER A 598 -47.92 12.79 -20.46
C SER A 598 -48.37 13.80 -19.41
N LEU A 599 -47.89 15.04 -19.58
CA LEU A 599 -48.71 16.22 -19.38
C LEU A 599 -48.30 17.26 -20.42
N THR A 600 -49.13 17.32 -21.45
CA THR A 600 -49.29 18.42 -22.40
C THR A 600 -49.70 19.68 -21.64
N MET A 601 -48.90 20.76 -21.76
CA MET A 601 -49.43 22.11 -21.51
C MET A 601 -49.84 22.71 -22.84
N ARG A 602 -51.15 22.97 -22.94
CA ARG A 602 -51.77 23.85 -23.92
C ARG A 602 -51.59 25.30 -23.44
N THR A 603 -51.46 26.17 -24.45
CA THR A 603 -51.55 27.64 -24.50
C THR A 603 -50.53 28.43 -23.71
#